data_AF-A0A158IDJ3-F1
#
_entry.id   AF-A0A158IDJ3-F1
#
_cell.length_a   1.000
_cell.length_b   1.000
_cell.length_c   1.000
_cell.angle_alpha   90.00
_cell.angle_beta   90.00
_cell.angle_gamma   90.00
#
_symmetry.space_group_name_H-M   'P 1'
#
loop_
_entity.id
_entity.type
_entity.pdbx_description
1 polymer ?
#
loop_
_entity_poly.entity_id
_entity_poly.type
_entity_poly.pdbx_seq_one_letter_code
_entity_poly.pdbx_strand_id
1 'polypeptide(L)'
;MVRTSGLPVIPHAFSGGSPRRREARRCLAFDLTVPGLNSAPARELLAHAFGADVRAHVVATNRRHDCTTLYVETDDVDANAVIGKVTAWFPNATLGRVIRITRR
;
A
#
# COMPACT_ATOMS: atom_id res chain seq x y z
N MET A 1 46.87 27.24 44.96
CA MET A 1 47.43 27.71 43.67
C MET A 1 48.14 26.48 43.09
N VAL A 2 47.55 25.70 42.19
CA VAL A 2 47.46 25.91 40.73
C VAL A 2 46.33 25.02 40.16
N ARG A 3 45.58 25.56 39.19
CA ARG A 3 44.59 24.87 38.35
C ARG A 3 45.30 24.06 37.25
N THR A 4 44.78 22.88 36.92
CA THR A 4 44.95 22.32 35.58
C THR A 4 43.72 21.52 35.16
N SER A 5 43.16 21.95 34.04
CA SER A 5 41.99 21.42 33.36
C SER A 5 42.32 20.15 32.58
N GLY A 6 41.38 19.21 32.48
CA GLY A 6 41.46 18.06 31.58
C GLY A 6 40.07 17.49 31.32
N LEU A 7 39.59 17.62 30.09
CA LEU A 7 38.22 17.41 29.60
C LEU A 7 37.74 15.94 29.70
N PRO A 8 36.42 15.68 29.81
CA PRO A 8 35.89 14.34 29.62
C PRO A 8 35.88 13.99 28.12
N VAL A 9 36.49 12.85 27.79
CA VAL A 9 36.37 12.19 26.48
C VAL A 9 34.91 11.88 26.23
N ILE A 10 34.31 12.55 25.24
CA ILE A 10 33.02 12.17 24.67
C ILE A 10 33.31 10.98 23.75
N PRO A 11 32.79 9.77 24.01
CA PRO A 11 32.78 8.75 22.97
C PRO A 11 31.80 9.23 21.89
N HIS A 12 32.36 9.54 20.73
CA HIS A 12 31.60 9.80 19.52
C HIS A 12 30.71 8.60 19.21
N ALA A 13 29.42 8.73 19.48
CA ALA A 13 28.40 7.82 18.98
C ALA A 13 28.29 8.01 17.46
N PHE A 14 29.18 7.37 16.70
CA PHE A 14 28.96 7.06 15.30
C PHE A 14 27.94 5.93 15.22
N SER A 15 26.68 6.20 15.56
CA SER A 15 25.58 5.38 15.08
C SER A 15 25.23 5.87 13.69
N GLY A 16 25.96 5.32 12.71
CA GLY A 16 25.60 5.39 11.31
C GLY A 16 24.17 4.90 11.15
N GLY A 17 23.25 5.85 11.00
CA GLY A 17 21.95 5.57 10.43
C GLY A 17 22.20 5.14 9.01
N SER A 18 22.29 3.83 8.78
CA SER A 18 22.20 3.26 7.44
C SER A 18 21.03 3.96 6.76
N PRO A 19 21.22 4.64 5.62
CA PRO A 19 20.08 5.16 4.88
C PRO A 19 19.23 3.92 4.63
N ARG A 20 18.04 3.86 5.24
CA ARG A 20 17.04 2.85 4.91
C ARG A 20 16.83 3.01 3.42
N ARG A 21 17.54 2.22 2.62
CA ARG A 21 17.32 2.06 1.20
C ARG A 21 15.88 1.62 1.16
N ARG A 22 14.97 2.55 0.84
CA ARG A 22 13.58 2.26 0.53
C ARG A 22 13.65 1.35 -0.68
N GLU A 23 13.74 0.06 -0.39
CA GLU A 23 13.92 -0.95 -1.40
C GLU A 23 12.64 -0.95 -2.19
N ALA A 24 12.77 -0.61 -3.47
CA ALA A 24 11.63 -0.38 -4.31
C ALA A 24 10.88 -1.70 -4.46
N ARG A 25 9.73 -1.85 -3.79
CA ARG A 25 8.99 -3.11 -3.74
C ARG A 25 8.22 -3.26 -5.04
N ARG A 26 8.36 -4.43 -5.66
CA ARG A 26 7.51 -4.82 -6.80
C ARG A 26 6.12 -5.09 -6.25
N CYS A 27 5.14 -4.42 -6.83
CA CYS A 27 3.75 -4.45 -6.39
C CYS A 27 2.85 -4.57 -7.62
N LEU A 28 1.61 -4.97 -7.41
CA LEU A 28 0.58 -4.91 -8.44
C LEU A 28 -0.40 -3.79 -8.14
N ALA A 29 -0.88 -3.14 -9.19
CA ALA A 29 -1.98 -2.20 -9.13
C ALA A 29 -3.09 -2.60 -10.09
N PHE A 30 -4.33 -2.32 -9.72
CA PHE A 30 -5.48 -2.61 -10.55
C PHE A 30 -6.66 -1.70 -10.23
N ASP A 31 -7.53 -1.51 -11.21
CA ASP A 31 -8.82 -0.85 -11.00
C ASP A 31 -9.87 -1.88 -10.59
N LEU A 32 -10.68 -1.55 -9.59
CA LEU A 32 -11.79 -2.36 -9.13
C LEU A 32 -13.05 -1.51 -9.10
N THR A 33 -14.02 -1.84 -9.96
CA THR A 33 -15.34 -1.20 -9.93
C THR A 33 -16.30 -2.07 -9.13
N VAL A 34 -16.82 -1.52 -8.04
CA VAL A 34 -17.75 -2.19 -7.13
C VAL A 34 -19.13 -1.53 -7.18
N PRO A 35 -20.21 -2.28 -6.95
CA PRO A 35 -21.53 -1.72 -6.74
C PRO A 35 -21.57 -0.80 -5.50
N GLY A 36 -22.42 0.22 -5.57
CA GLY A 36 -22.64 1.21 -4.53
C GLY A 36 -21.75 2.45 -4.64
N LEU A 37 -22.22 3.53 -4.04
CA LEU A 37 -21.50 4.82 -3.93
C LEU A 37 -20.59 4.90 -2.71
N ASN A 38 -20.75 3.98 -1.74
CA ASN A 38 -19.92 3.94 -0.54
C ASN A 38 -18.75 2.98 -0.74
N SER A 39 -17.53 3.52 -0.73
CA SER A 39 -16.31 2.73 -0.87
C SER A 39 -15.83 2.04 0.41
N ALA A 40 -16.38 2.39 1.59
CA ALA A 40 -15.88 1.86 2.87
C ALA A 40 -15.95 0.33 2.98
N PRO A 41 -17.08 -0.34 2.63
CA PRO A 41 -17.15 -1.81 2.70
C PRO A 41 -16.14 -2.48 1.77
N ALA A 42 -15.93 -1.91 0.57
CA ALA A 42 -14.95 -2.44 -0.37
C ALA A 42 -13.51 -2.31 0.15
N ARG A 43 -13.19 -1.19 0.83
CA ARG A 43 -11.86 -1.00 1.44
C ARG A 43 -11.61 -1.97 2.59
N GLU A 44 -12.61 -2.24 3.43
CA GLU A 44 -12.53 -3.21 4.51
C GLU A 44 -12.30 -4.63 3.97
N LEU A 45 -13.05 -5.03 2.94
CA LEU A 45 -12.86 -6.33 2.27
C LEU A 45 -11.49 -6.43 1.59
N LEU A 46 -11.00 -5.36 0.96
CA LEU A 46 -9.65 -5.33 0.40
C LEU A 46 -8.58 -5.54 1.48
N ALA A 47 -8.71 -4.87 2.63
CA ALA A 47 -7.79 -5.05 3.76
C ALA A 47 -7.82 -6.48 4.30
N HIS A 48 -9.00 -7.12 4.31
CA HIS A 48 -9.12 -8.52 4.70
C HIS A 48 -8.51 -9.48 3.67
N ALA A 49 -8.74 -9.26 2.37
CA ALA A 49 -8.28 -10.14 1.29
C ALA A 49 -6.77 -10.03 1.01
N PHE A 50 -6.20 -8.83 1.12
CA PHE A 50 -4.82 -8.53 0.74
C PHE A 50 -3.90 -8.21 1.92
N GLY A 51 -4.46 -8.03 3.12
CA GLY A 51 -3.73 -7.62 4.32
C GLY A 51 -3.59 -6.10 4.46
N ALA A 52 -2.88 -5.68 5.50
CA ALA A 52 -2.82 -4.28 5.94
C ALA A 52 -2.10 -3.31 4.98
N ASP A 53 -1.24 -3.82 4.09
CA ASP A 53 -0.44 -3.01 3.18
C ASP A 53 -1.16 -2.66 1.86
N VAL A 54 -2.39 -3.13 1.68
CA VAL A 54 -3.22 -2.73 0.53
C VAL A 54 -3.60 -1.26 0.64
N ARG A 55 -3.48 -0.54 -0.47
CA ARG A 55 -3.94 0.85 -0.59
C ARG A 55 -5.05 0.89 -1.62
N ALA A 56 -6.13 1.58 -1.30
CA ALA A 56 -7.28 1.73 -2.18
C ALA A 56 -7.74 3.18 -2.19
N HIS A 57 -7.78 3.77 -3.38
CA HIS A 57 -8.16 5.15 -3.61
C HIS A 57 -9.36 5.21 -4.55
N VAL A 58 -10.39 5.99 -4.20
CA VAL A 58 -11.52 6.20 -5.11
C VAL A 58 -11.03 7.07 -6.27
N VAL A 59 -11.19 6.58 -7.49
CA VAL A 59 -10.83 7.31 -8.72
C VAL A 59 -12.05 7.79 -9.48
N ALA A 60 -13.20 7.11 -9.31
CA ALA A 60 -14.46 7.54 -9.89
C ALA A 60 -15.64 7.05 -9.06
N THR A 61 -16.73 7.83 -9.07
CA THR A 61 -18.03 7.43 -8.54
C THR A 61 -19.08 7.75 -9.60
N ASN A 62 -19.86 6.75 -10.00
CA ASN A 62 -20.86 6.87 -11.04
C ASN A 62 -22.26 6.68 -10.45
N ARG A 63 -22.96 7.81 -10.21
CA ARG A 63 -24.31 7.79 -9.63
C ARG A 63 -25.37 7.21 -10.58
N ARG A 64 -25.15 7.27 -11.89
CA ARG A 64 -26.11 6.74 -12.88
C ARG A 64 -26.18 5.22 -12.83
N HIS A 65 -25.06 4.58 -12.55
CA HIS A 65 -24.93 3.12 -12.51
C HIS A 65 -24.74 2.58 -11.09
N ASP A 66 -24.89 3.44 -10.08
CA ASP A 66 -24.69 3.12 -8.66
C ASP A 66 -23.41 2.31 -8.41
N CYS A 67 -22.25 2.84 -8.84
CA CYS A 67 -20.98 2.15 -8.68
C CYS A 67 -19.82 3.10 -8.36
N THR A 68 -18.76 2.53 -7.78
CA THR A 68 -17.53 3.24 -7.43
C THR A 68 -16.33 2.46 -7.96
N THR A 69 -15.39 3.16 -8.58
CA THR A 69 -14.12 2.58 -9.03
C THR A 69 -13.02 2.98 -8.07
N LEU A 70 -12.29 1.98 -7.58
CA LEU A 70 -11.11 2.12 -6.76
C LEU A 70 -9.88 1.76 -7.57
N TYR A 71 -8.84 2.59 -7.48
CA TYR A 71 -7.49 2.18 -7.83
C TYR A 71 -6.86 1.54 -6.60
N VAL A 72 -6.50 0.27 -6.74
CA VAL A 72 -5.99 -0.59 -5.68
C VAL A 72 -4.54 -0.92 -5.99
N GLU A 73 -3.67 -0.83 -5.00
CA GLU A 73 -2.32 -1.36 -5.12
C GLU A 73 -1.95 -2.23 -3.91
N THR A 74 -1.37 -3.38 -4.20
CA THR A 74 -1.09 -4.49 -3.29
C THR A 74 0.38 -4.90 -3.40
N ASP A 75 0.92 -5.44 -2.33
CA ASP A 75 2.28 -6.00 -2.30
C ASP A 75 2.35 -7.41 -2.93
N ASP A 76 1.22 -7.99 -3.35
CA ASP A 76 1.21 -9.18 -4.20
C ASP A 76 1.91 -8.91 -5.54
N VAL A 77 2.69 -9.89 -6.00
CA VAL A 77 3.46 -9.83 -7.27
C VAL A 77 2.93 -10.76 -8.35
N ASP A 78 2.03 -11.68 -8.00
CA ASP A 78 1.39 -12.61 -8.92
C ASP A 78 -0.02 -12.15 -9.28
N ALA A 79 -0.22 -11.86 -10.57
CA ALA A 79 -1.49 -11.40 -11.09
C ALA A 79 -2.59 -12.47 -10.96
N ASN A 80 -2.25 -13.76 -11.09
CA ASN A 80 -3.23 -14.85 -10.96
C ASN A 80 -3.75 -14.96 -9.53
N ALA A 81 -2.85 -14.82 -8.55
CA ALA A 81 -3.23 -14.76 -7.13
C ALA A 81 -4.15 -13.55 -6.84
N VAL A 82 -3.83 -12.37 -7.39
CA VAL A 82 -4.68 -11.17 -7.26
C VAL A 82 -6.05 -11.41 -7.87
N ILE A 83 -6.12 -11.91 -9.10
CA ILE A 83 -7.39 -12.22 -9.79
C ILE A 83 -8.21 -13.21 -8.95
N GLY A 84 -7.60 -14.28 -8.45
CA GLY A 84 -8.27 -15.28 -7.62
C GLY A 84 -8.82 -14.71 -6.30
N LYS A 85 -8.07 -13.82 -5.63
CA LYS A 85 -8.56 -13.11 -4.44
C LYS A 85 -9.73 -12.18 -4.78
N VAL A 86 -9.62 -11.40 -5.86
CA VAL A 86 -10.69 -10.48 -6.27
C VAL A 86 -11.96 -11.25 -6.59
N THR A 87 -11.88 -12.33 -7.37
CA THR A 87 -13.07 -13.11 -7.75
C THR A 87 -13.71 -13.82 -6.56
N ALA A 88 -12.93 -14.23 -5.55
CA ALA A 88 -13.45 -14.85 -4.34
C ALA A 88 -14.20 -13.85 -3.43
N TRP A 89 -13.67 -12.64 -3.26
CA TRP A 89 -14.21 -11.65 -2.31
C TRP A 89 -15.17 -10.63 -2.94
N PHE A 90 -15.12 -10.44 -4.26
CA PHE A 90 -15.89 -9.44 -4.98
C PHE A 90 -16.66 -10.06 -6.16
N PRO A 91 -17.68 -10.91 -5.90
CA PRO A 91 -18.39 -11.66 -6.95
C PRO A 91 -19.13 -10.77 -7.97
N ASN A 92 -19.49 -9.55 -7.57
CA ASN A 92 -20.23 -8.59 -8.40
C ASN A 92 -19.39 -7.38 -8.82
N ALA A 93 -18.06 -7.45 -8.71
CA ALA A 93 -17.18 -6.37 -9.12
C ALA A 93 -16.61 -6.61 -10.52
N THR A 94 -16.22 -5.51 -11.18
CA THR A 94 -15.43 -5.56 -12.41
C THR A 94 -13.97 -5.28 -12.08
N LEU A 95 -13.10 -6.23 -12.40
CA LEU A 95 -11.65 -6.03 -12.38
C LEU A 95 -11.20 -5.38 -13.69
N GLY A 96 -10.59 -4.21 -13.58
CA GLY A 96 -10.00 -3.49 -14.70
C GLY A 96 -8.59 -3.97 -15.00
N ARG A 97 -7.76 -3.05 -15.51
CA ARG A 97 -6.39 -3.37 -15.90
C ARG A 97 -5.55 -3.72 -14.68
N VAL A 98 -4.82 -4.84 -14.74
CA VAL A 98 -3.79 -5.19 -13.76
C VAL A 98 -2.42 -4.81 -14.31
N ILE A 99 -1.64 -4.03 -13.56
CA ILE A 99 -0.30 -3.58 -13.94
C ILE A 99 0.71 -3.87 -12.84
N ARG A 100 1.96 -4.09 -13.25
CA ARG A 100 3.09 -4.10 -12.31
C ARG A 100 3.56 -2.69 -12.07
N ILE A 101 3.72 -2.34 -10.81
CA ILE A 101 4.26 -1.05 -10.38
C ILE A 101 5.45 -1.29 -9.45
N THR A 102 6.20 -0.23 -9.20
CA THR A 102 7.26 -0.24 -8.18
C THR A 102 6.94 0.84 -7.15
N ARG A 103 6.75 0.45 -5.89
CA ARG A 103 6.51 1.38 -4.78
C ARG A 103 7.83 1.74 -4.09
N ARG A 104 7.96 3.00 -3.64
CA ARG A 104 9.12 3.52 -2.88
C ARG A 104 8.69 3.97 -1.48
#